data_AF-A0A7J6THR3-F1
#
_entry.id   AF-A0A7J6THR3-F1
#
_cell.length_a   1.000
_cell.length_b   1.000
_cell.length_c   1.000
_cell.angle_alpha   90.00
_cell.angle_beta   90.00
_cell.angle_gamma   90.00
#
_symmetry.space_group_name_H-M   'P 1'
#
loop_
_entity.id
_entity.type
_entity.pdbx_description
1 polymer ?
#
loop_
_entity_poly.entity_id
_entity_poly.type
_entity_poly.pdbx_seq_one_letter_code
_entity_poly.pdbx_strand_id
1 'polypeptide(L)'
;NGQSDCRYGEDSHGKPSKLWIKLERFFNGDDSSHAEDDEPDAKKAHQQQVIRVKIVGMVLAVVSGVLTAMNGWPYQLWQQKYGYYQPVQFVFSQCIGIYFISSVWYWVASLFRQFALKKRTMHSVIRPAFIAGLFWTGGDVNALYGIDGMGYAAAYTLDAVGPVMISSLLSIFVYREIKEK
;
A
#
# COMPACT_ATOMS: atom_id res chain seq x y z
N ASN A 1 -5.49 12.22 -50.89
CA ASN A 1 -4.87 12.62 -49.61
C ASN A 1 -5.42 11.79 -48.47
N GLY A 2 -4.59 10.89 -47.93
CA GLY A 2 -4.64 10.52 -46.51
C GLY A 2 -5.66 9.46 -46.06
N GLN A 3 -5.52 8.24 -46.58
CA GLN A 3 -6.09 7.02 -46.02
C GLN A 3 -5.26 6.60 -44.79
N SER A 4 -5.88 6.39 -43.64
CA SER A 4 -5.30 5.64 -42.50
C SER A 4 -6.44 5.13 -41.62
N ASP A 5 -7.02 4.03 -42.06
CA ASP A 5 -7.75 3.07 -41.23
C ASP A 5 -6.98 2.77 -39.93
N CYS A 6 -7.65 2.86 -38.79
CA CYS A 6 -7.25 2.16 -37.57
C CYS A 6 -8.40 1.25 -37.12
N ARG A 7 -8.71 0.27 -37.98
CA ARG A 7 -9.19 -1.04 -37.55
C ARG A 7 -8.07 -1.67 -36.72
N TYR A 8 -8.17 -1.63 -35.39
CA TYR A 8 -7.42 -2.57 -34.56
C TYR A 8 -8.24 -3.84 -34.42
N GLY A 9 -7.76 -4.88 -35.08
CA GLY A 9 -8.38 -6.19 -35.11
C GLY A 9 -8.59 -6.75 -33.71
N GLU A 10 -9.78 -7.32 -33.52
CA GLU A 10 -9.88 -8.67 -32.97
C GLU A 10 -8.73 -9.51 -33.53
N ASP A 11 -7.78 -9.92 -32.68
CA ASP A 11 -7.14 -11.23 -32.80
C ASP A 11 -6.19 -11.51 -31.63
N SER A 12 -6.37 -12.73 -31.09
CA SER A 12 -5.47 -13.44 -30.18
C SER A 12 -5.45 -12.98 -28.71
N HIS A 13 -6.58 -13.21 -28.04
CA HIS A 13 -6.68 -13.35 -26.58
C HIS A 13 -5.72 -14.44 -26.06
N GLY A 14 -4.49 -14.05 -25.71
CA GLY A 14 -3.65 -14.83 -24.80
C GLY A 14 -4.37 -14.94 -23.46
N LYS A 15 -4.89 -16.12 -23.14
CA LYS A 15 -5.59 -16.39 -21.88
C LYS A 15 -4.71 -15.91 -20.72
N PRO A 16 -5.18 -15.00 -19.86
CA PRO A 16 -4.41 -14.58 -18.70
C PRO A 16 -4.12 -15.81 -17.84
N SER A 17 -2.91 -15.89 -17.27
CA SER A 17 -2.54 -17.03 -16.44
C SER A 17 -3.62 -17.23 -15.35
N LYS A 18 -4.06 -18.48 -15.15
CA LYS A 18 -5.17 -18.80 -14.22
C LYS A 18 -4.94 -18.22 -12.82
N LEU A 19 -3.68 -18.07 -12.42
CA LEU A 19 -3.27 -17.53 -11.14
C LEU A 19 -3.54 -16.03 -11.02
N TRP A 20 -3.31 -15.25 -12.08
CA TRP A 20 -3.59 -13.81 -12.11
C TRP A 20 -5.07 -13.49 -12.20
N ILE A 21 -5.85 -14.25 -12.98
CA ILE A 21 -7.31 -14.09 -12.99
C ILE A 21 -7.88 -14.40 -11.61
N LYS A 22 -7.30 -15.40 -10.92
CA LYS A 22 -7.69 -15.75 -9.56
C LYS A 22 -7.27 -14.69 -8.54
N LEU A 23 -6.13 -14.04 -8.74
CA LEU A 23 -5.63 -12.95 -7.90
C LEU A 23 -6.43 -11.65 -8.12
N GLU A 24 -6.71 -11.27 -9.37
CA GLU A 24 -7.58 -10.14 -9.69
C GLU A 24 -9.01 -10.39 -9.22
N ARG A 25 -9.59 -11.59 -9.41
CA ARG A 25 -10.89 -11.93 -8.82
C ARG A 25 -10.86 -11.88 -7.29
N PHE A 26 -9.74 -12.26 -6.67
CA PHE A 26 -9.57 -12.17 -5.21
C PHE A 26 -9.51 -10.72 -4.72
N PHE A 27 -8.99 -9.78 -5.51
CA PHE A 27 -8.90 -8.37 -5.14
C PHE A 27 -10.07 -7.49 -5.61
N ASN A 28 -10.68 -7.76 -6.77
CA ASN A 28 -11.74 -6.93 -7.38
C ASN A 28 -13.17 -7.39 -7.08
N GLY A 29 -13.40 -8.62 -6.62
CA GLY A 29 -14.74 -9.05 -6.19
C GLY A 29 -15.83 -9.00 -7.28
N ASP A 30 -15.49 -9.12 -8.56
CA ASP A 30 -16.49 -9.25 -9.63
C ASP A 30 -17.02 -10.68 -9.72
N ASP A 31 -18.11 -10.94 -8.99
CA ASP A 31 -18.98 -12.11 -9.14
C ASP A 31 -20.22 -11.69 -9.96
N SER A 32 -20.06 -11.46 -11.26
CA SER A 32 -21.20 -11.24 -12.16
C SER A 32 -21.16 -12.21 -13.34
N SER A 33 -21.63 -13.43 -13.13
CA SER A 33 -22.39 -14.16 -14.15
C SER A 33 -23.11 -15.38 -13.54
N HIS A 34 -24.43 -15.38 -13.71
CA HIS A 34 -25.39 -16.47 -13.45
C HIS A 34 -25.61 -16.85 -11.98
N ALA A 35 -26.46 -16.08 -11.30
CA ALA A 35 -27.01 -16.46 -10.00
C ALA A 35 -28.50 -16.10 -9.94
N GLU A 36 -29.35 -16.99 -10.47
CA GLU A 36 -30.78 -16.98 -10.10
C GLU A 36 -31.24 -18.28 -9.41
N ASP A 37 -30.45 -19.37 -9.37
CA ASP A 37 -30.93 -20.64 -8.80
C ASP A 37 -30.12 -21.24 -7.62
N ASP A 38 -28.97 -20.68 -7.22
CA ASP A 38 -28.07 -21.24 -6.17
C ASP A 38 -27.82 -20.27 -4.97
N GLU A 39 -28.88 -19.67 -4.43
CA GLU A 39 -28.81 -18.63 -3.40
C GLU A 39 -28.11 -19.00 -2.06
N PRO A 40 -28.21 -20.24 -1.51
CA PRO A 40 -27.55 -20.57 -0.23
C PRO A 40 -26.05 -20.84 -0.35
N ASP A 41 -25.57 -21.27 -1.52
CA ASP A 41 -24.16 -21.62 -1.71
C ASP A 41 -23.33 -20.42 -2.19
N ALA A 42 -23.94 -19.48 -2.92
CA ALA A 42 -23.33 -18.18 -3.24
C ALA A 42 -23.02 -17.36 -1.97
N LYS A 43 -23.93 -17.35 -0.98
CA LYS A 43 -23.72 -16.64 0.30
C LYS A 43 -22.55 -17.23 1.10
N LYS A 44 -22.41 -18.56 1.13
CA LYS A 44 -21.27 -19.23 1.79
C LYS A 44 -19.94 -18.94 1.09
N ALA A 45 -19.93 -18.95 -0.25
CA ALA A 45 -18.73 -18.63 -1.03
C ALA A 45 -18.26 -17.19 -0.81
N HIS A 46 -19.19 -16.23 -0.79
CA HIS A 46 -18.91 -14.83 -0.50
C HIS A 46 -18.41 -14.65 0.95
N GLN A 47 -19.05 -15.28 1.93
CA GLN A 47 -18.61 -15.23 3.33
C GLN A 47 -17.21 -15.84 3.50
N GLN A 48 -16.91 -16.93 2.80
CA GLN A 48 -15.59 -17.58 2.83
C GLN A 48 -14.50 -16.72 2.18
N GLN A 49 -14.81 -15.98 1.11
CA GLN A 49 -13.92 -14.99 0.49
C GLN A 49 -13.61 -13.86 1.47
N VAL A 50 -14.63 -13.31 2.13
CA VAL A 50 -14.46 -12.24 3.13
C VAL A 50 -13.61 -12.71 4.31
N ILE A 51 -13.80 -13.94 4.80
CA ILE A 51 -12.97 -14.51 5.86
C ILE A 51 -11.51 -14.67 5.40
N ARG A 52 -11.28 -15.13 4.17
CA ARG A 52 -9.92 -15.28 3.62
C ARG A 52 -9.22 -13.94 3.48
N VAL A 53 -9.88 -12.93 2.93
CA VAL A 53 -9.32 -11.58 2.80
C VAL A 53 -9.02 -10.99 4.18
N LYS A 54 -9.90 -11.20 5.17
CA LYS A 54 -9.67 -10.77 6.56
C LYS A 54 -8.44 -11.44 7.18
N ILE A 55 -8.28 -12.75 7.02
CA ILE A 55 -7.12 -13.49 7.55
C ILE A 55 -5.84 -13.00 6.87
N VAL A 56 -5.84 -12.87 5.55
CA VAL A 56 -4.67 -12.36 4.80
C VAL A 56 -4.34 -10.93 5.24
N GLY A 57 -5.35 -10.07 5.39
CA GLY A 57 -5.17 -8.71 5.90
C GLY A 57 -4.58 -8.67 7.31
N MET A 58 -5.07 -9.53 8.21
CA MET A 58 -4.56 -9.63 9.58
C MET A 58 -3.10 -10.11 9.60
N VAL A 59 -2.76 -11.14 8.83
CA VAL A 59 -1.38 -11.64 8.73
C VAL A 59 -0.46 -10.57 8.15
N LEU A 60 -0.88 -9.89 7.08
CA LEU A 60 -0.12 -8.79 6.49
C LEU A 60 0.09 -7.64 7.48
N ALA A 61 -0.92 -7.30 8.27
CA ALA A 61 -0.82 -6.24 9.29
C ALA A 61 0.19 -6.60 10.40
N VAL A 62 0.18 -7.84 10.88
CA VAL A 62 1.13 -8.31 11.91
C VAL A 62 2.55 -8.29 11.35
N VAL A 63 2.76 -8.85 10.15
CA VAL A 63 4.07 -8.89 9.51
C VAL A 63 4.59 -7.47 9.23
N SER A 64 3.74 -6.57 8.70
CA SER A 64 4.14 -5.18 8.49
C SER A 64 4.47 -4.48 9.81
N GLY A 65 3.71 -4.71 10.88
CA GLY A 65 3.97 -4.11 12.18
C GLY A 65 5.33 -4.53 12.76
N VAL A 66 5.66 -5.82 12.67
CA VAL A 66 6.97 -6.34 13.11
C VAL A 66 8.11 -5.74 12.29
N LEU A 67 7.97 -5.71 10.96
CA LEU A 67 8.99 -5.13 10.07
C LEU A 67 9.21 -3.64 10.35
N THR A 68 8.15 -2.87 10.58
CA THR A 68 8.23 -1.45 10.93
C THR A 68 8.92 -1.25 12.27
N ALA A 69 8.61 -2.06 13.28
CA ALA A 69 9.30 -2.00 14.58
C ALA A 69 10.81 -2.31 14.44
N MET A 70 11.18 -3.28 13.60
CA MET A 70 12.58 -3.62 13.34
C MET A 70 13.36 -2.52 12.61
N ASN A 71 12.68 -1.65 11.85
CA ASN A 71 13.33 -0.55 11.11
C ASN A 71 13.97 0.49 12.07
N GLY A 72 13.42 0.68 13.26
CA GLY A 72 13.99 1.59 14.25
C GLY A 72 15.16 1.02 15.07
N TRP A 73 15.34 -0.30 15.06
CA TRP A 73 16.44 -0.97 15.75
C TRP A 73 17.84 -0.50 15.34
N PRO A 74 18.18 -0.41 14.03
CA PRO A 74 19.49 0.07 13.60
C PRO A 74 19.74 1.53 14.03
N TYR A 75 18.71 2.38 14.06
CA TYR A 75 18.85 3.76 14.51
C TYR A 75 19.29 3.83 15.98
N GLN A 76 18.61 3.07 16.85
CA GLN A 76 18.92 3.03 18.27
C GLN A 76 20.32 2.43 18.53
N LEU A 77 20.69 1.36 17.83
CA LEU A 77 22.02 0.76 17.93
C LEU A 77 23.13 1.70 17.44
N TRP A 78 22.86 2.44 16.36
CA TRP A 78 23.80 3.42 15.80
C TRP A 78 24.01 4.60 16.75
N GLN A 79 22.94 5.12 17.35
CA GLN A 79 22.99 6.19 18.35
C GLN A 79 23.80 5.78 19.59
N GLN A 80 23.66 4.53 20.03
CA GLN A 80 24.45 3.98 21.15
C GLN A 80 25.94 3.84 20.83
N LYS A 81 26.28 3.51 19.57
CA LYS A 81 27.66 3.20 19.17
C LYS A 81 28.49 4.42 18.76
N TYR A 82 27.88 5.40 18.10
CA TYR A 82 28.60 6.54 17.50
C TYR A 82 28.22 7.91 18.11
N GLY A 83 27.25 7.97 19.02
CA GLY A 83 26.81 9.22 19.66
C GLY A 83 25.86 10.05 18.79
N TYR A 84 25.84 11.37 19.03
CA TYR A 84 24.86 12.30 18.49
C TYR A 84 25.14 12.65 17.01
N TYR A 85 24.25 12.23 16.10
CA TYR A 85 24.29 12.52 14.67
C TYR A 85 22.98 13.12 14.18
N GLN A 86 23.04 13.87 13.06
CA GLN A 86 21.86 14.48 12.47
C GLN A 86 20.86 13.40 11.99
N PRO A 87 19.61 13.38 12.49
CA PRO A 87 18.64 12.36 12.15
C PRO A 87 18.28 12.31 10.65
N VAL A 88 18.46 13.44 9.97
CA VAL A 88 18.23 13.59 8.52
C VAL A 88 19.09 12.62 7.69
N GLN A 89 20.31 12.29 8.14
CA GLN A 89 21.19 11.36 7.41
C GLN A 89 20.63 9.94 7.40
N PHE A 90 19.99 9.52 8.48
CA PHE A 90 19.34 8.22 8.59
C PHE A 90 18.09 8.15 7.71
N VAL A 91 17.22 9.17 7.77
CA VAL A 91 16.02 9.25 6.91
C VAL A 91 16.40 9.28 5.44
N PHE A 92 17.45 10.01 5.09
CA PHE A 92 17.95 10.06 3.71
C PHE A 92 18.36 8.68 3.20
N SER A 93 19.08 7.90 4.01
CA SER A 93 19.44 6.52 3.66
C SER A 93 18.21 5.62 3.49
N GLN A 94 17.23 5.74 4.39
CA GLN A 94 15.96 4.99 4.28
C GLN A 94 15.18 5.36 3.01
N CYS A 95 15.12 6.64 2.67
CA CYS A 95 14.43 7.11 1.46
C CYS A 95 15.07 6.57 0.17
N ILE A 96 16.41 6.51 0.11
CA ILE A 96 17.13 5.88 -1.00
C ILE A 96 16.79 4.39 -1.09
N GLY A 97 16.76 3.69 0.04
CA GLY A 97 16.39 2.28 0.08
C GLY A 97 14.98 2.02 -0.45
N ILE A 98 14.01 2.82 0.00
CA ILE A 98 12.61 2.75 -0.46
C ILE A 98 12.50 3.05 -1.95
N TYR A 99 13.22 4.08 -2.43
CA TYR A 99 13.25 4.42 -3.85
C TYR A 99 13.80 3.28 -4.70
N PHE A 100 14.88 2.64 -4.24
CA PHE A 100 15.50 1.51 -4.94
C PHE A 100 14.57 0.30 -4.99
N ILE A 101 14.01 -0.12 -3.84
CA ILE A 101 13.07 -1.24 -3.78
C ILE A 101 11.82 -0.95 -4.62
N SER A 102 11.26 0.25 -4.54
CA SER A 102 10.09 0.66 -5.32
C SER A 102 10.39 0.64 -6.82
N SER A 103 11.59 1.06 -7.21
CA SER A 103 12.06 0.97 -8.59
C SER A 103 12.16 -0.50 -9.02
N VAL A 104 12.89 -1.34 -8.28
CA VAL A 104 13.00 -2.78 -8.60
C VAL A 104 11.61 -3.42 -8.69
N TRP A 105 10.72 -3.13 -7.75
CA TRP A 105 9.34 -3.63 -7.76
C TRP A 105 8.57 -3.14 -8.98
N TYR A 106 8.68 -1.87 -9.34
CA TYR A 106 8.06 -1.32 -10.54
C TYR A 106 8.59 -1.99 -11.81
N TRP A 107 9.89 -2.25 -11.89
CA TRP A 107 10.51 -2.95 -13.01
C TRP A 107 10.03 -4.40 -13.09
N VAL A 108 10.00 -5.12 -11.96
CA VAL A 108 9.46 -6.49 -11.88
C VAL A 108 7.99 -6.49 -12.28
N ALA A 109 7.16 -5.64 -11.67
CA ALA A 109 5.74 -5.55 -11.97
C ALA A 109 5.47 -5.13 -13.44
N SER A 110 6.28 -4.23 -13.98
CA SER A 110 6.21 -3.80 -15.38
C SER A 110 6.66 -4.91 -16.32
N LEU A 111 7.74 -5.63 -16.01
CA LEU A 111 8.23 -6.76 -16.79
C LEU A 111 7.19 -7.89 -16.79
N PHE A 112 6.64 -8.25 -15.62
CA PHE A 112 5.57 -9.23 -15.50
C PHE A 112 4.29 -8.78 -16.22
N ARG A 113 3.89 -7.50 -16.16
CA ARG A 113 2.73 -6.98 -16.91
C ARG A 113 2.96 -6.93 -18.42
N GLN A 114 4.17 -6.60 -18.86
CA GLN A 114 4.52 -6.58 -20.28
C GLN A 114 4.58 -7.99 -20.87
N PHE A 115 5.14 -8.95 -20.14
CA PHE A 115 5.20 -10.36 -20.56
C PHE A 115 3.84 -11.07 -20.47
N ALA A 116 2.98 -10.75 -19.49
CA ALA A 116 1.72 -11.48 -19.29
C ALA A 116 0.48 -10.82 -19.92
N LEU A 117 0.43 -9.49 -20.11
CA LEU A 117 -0.81 -8.77 -20.42
C LEU A 117 -0.69 -7.71 -21.53
N LYS A 118 0.52 -7.38 -22.02
CA LYS A 118 0.77 -6.40 -23.10
C LYS A 118 -0.05 -5.09 -22.97
N LYS A 119 -0.40 -4.68 -21.74
CA LYS A 119 -1.21 -3.49 -21.42
C LYS A 119 -0.31 -2.36 -20.94
N ARG A 120 -0.60 -1.13 -21.39
CA ARG A 120 0.13 0.10 -21.01
C ARG A 120 -0.24 0.51 -19.59
N THR A 121 0.76 0.80 -18.76
CA THR A 121 0.61 1.28 -17.38
C THR A 121 -0.07 2.65 -17.33
N MET A 122 -1.10 2.80 -16.48
CA MET A 122 -1.77 4.09 -16.25
C MET A 122 -0.88 4.99 -15.37
N HIS A 123 -0.36 6.08 -15.95
CA HIS A 123 0.51 7.05 -15.28
C HIS A 123 -0.23 8.02 -14.31
N SER A 124 -1.56 7.95 -14.23
CA SER A 124 -2.39 8.95 -13.52
C SER A 124 -2.35 8.82 -11.98
N VAL A 125 -1.97 7.66 -11.45
CA VAL A 125 -1.92 7.39 -10.01
C VAL A 125 -0.66 7.91 -9.30
N ILE A 126 0.29 8.51 -10.05
CA ILE A 126 1.61 8.89 -9.52
C ILE A 126 1.53 10.13 -8.61
N ARG A 127 0.66 11.09 -8.92
CA ARG A 127 0.55 12.37 -8.19
C ARG A 127 0.14 12.21 -6.72
N PRO A 128 -0.95 11.49 -6.37
CA PRO A 128 -1.33 11.32 -4.97
C PRO A 128 -0.30 10.50 -4.19
N ALA A 129 0.35 9.52 -4.82
CA ALA A 129 1.41 8.75 -4.19
C ALA A 129 2.63 9.62 -3.81
N PHE A 130 2.96 10.62 -4.64
CA PHE A 130 4.05 11.55 -4.35
C PHE A 130 3.75 12.46 -3.15
N ILE A 131 2.52 12.99 -3.06
CA ILE A 131 2.08 13.82 -1.93
C ILE A 131 2.10 13.01 -0.63
N ALA A 132 1.60 11.77 -0.67
CA ALA A 132 1.66 10.86 0.47
C ALA A 132 3.10 10.59 0.92
N GLY A 133 4.02 10.35 -0.03
CA GLY A 133 5.43 10.15 0.26
C GLY A 133 6.11 11.36 0.90
N LEU A 134 5.79 12.59 0.45
CA LEU A 134 6.30 13.81 1.08
C LEU A 134 5.80 13.99 2.51
N PHE A 135 4.53 13.66 2.76
CA PHE A 135 3.96 13.74 4.10
C PHE A 135 4.60 12.69 5.03
N TRP A 136 4.88 11.51 4.50
CA TRP A 136 5.56 10.43 5.21
C TRP A 136 6.99 10.80 5.59
N THR A 137 7.81 11.29 4.65
CA THR A 137 9.20 11.70 4.97
C THR A 137 9.27 12.90 5.92
N GLY A 138 8.34 13.85 5.78
CA GLY A 138 8.22 14.97 6.71
C GLY A 138 7.87 14.52 8.13
N GLY A 139 6.94 13.55 8.26
CA GLY A 139 6.57 12.92 9.52
C GLY A 139 7.76 12.21 10.17
N ASP A 140 8.45 11.35 9.43
CA ASP A 140 9.60 10.59 9.93
C ASP A 140 10.73 11.49 10.46
N VAL A 141 11.09 12.56 9.72
CA VAL A 141 12.10 13.52 10.19
C VAL A 141 11.66 14.17 11.50
N ASN A 142 10.40 14.58 11.61
CA ASN A 142 9.87 15.21 12.82
C ASN A 142 9.80 14.24 14.00
N ALA A 143 9.41 12.98 13.76
CA ALA A 143 9.42 11.92 14.77
C ALA A 143 10.85 11.68 15.30
N LEU A 144 11.84 11.66 14.41
CA LEU A 144 13.25 11.52 14.75
C LEU A 144 13.83 12.69 15.54
N TYR A 145 13.42 13.94 15.24
CA TYR A 145 13.72 15.08 16.11
C TYR A 145 13.06 14.96 17.49
N GLY A 146 11.85 14.40 17.56
CA GLY A 146 11.16 14.12 18.83
C GLY A 146 11.86 13.07 19.70
N ILE A 147 12.48 12.04 19.07
CA ILE A 147 13.25 11.00 19.78
C ILE A 147 14.39 11.60 20.59
N ASP A 148 15.03 12.65 20.07
CA ASP A 148 16.16 13.29 20.70
C ASP A 148 15.79 14.04 21.99
N GLY A 149 14.58 14.63 22.05
CA GLY A 149 14.09 15.36 23.22
C GLY A 149 13.40 14.51 24.28
N MET A 150 12.67 13.45 23.88
CA MET A 150 11.76 12.70 24.76
C MET A 150 12.06 11.21 24.89
N GLY A 151 13.04 10.69 24.13
CA GLY A 151 13.40 9.29 24.09
C GLY A 151 12.56 8.47 23.11
N TYR A 152 13.15 7.35 22.64
CA TYR A 152 12.63 6.54 21.54
C TYR A 152 11.19 6.01 21.79
N ALA A 153 10.89 5.56 23.00
CA ALA A 153 9.58 5.00 23.33
C ALA A 153 8.45 6.05 23.30
N ALA A 154 8.70 7.26 23.79
CA ALA A 154 7.69 8.33 23.81
C ALA A 154 7.44 8.88 22.40
N ALA A 155 8.50 9.08 21.61
CA ALA A 155 8.36 9.55 20.24
C ALA A 155 7.67 8.51 19.34
N TYR A 156 7.99 7.23 19.46
CA TYR A 156 7.32 6.17 18.68
C TYR A 156 5.84 6.02 19.01
N THR A 157 5.47 6.15 20.29
CA THR A 157 4.04 6.11 20.68
C THR A 157 3.28 7.33 20.17
N LEU A 158 3.88 8.51 20.18
CA LEU A 158 3.29 9.71 19.57
C LEU A 158 3.15 9.59 18.05
N ASP A 159 4.14 9.01 17.37
CA ASP A 159 4.10 8.75 15.93
C ASP A 159 2.99 7.75 15.55
N ALA A 160 2.78 6.70 16.34
CA ALA A 160 1.73 5.72 16.10
C ALA A 160 0.32 6.25 16.42
N VAL A 161 0.15 6.98 17.53
CA VAL A 161 -1.17 7.43 18.01
C VAL A 161 -1.60 8.74 17.36
N GLY A 162 -0.65 9.62 17.01
CA GLY A 162 -0.93 10.94 16.45
C GLY A 162 -1.79 10.91 15.18
N PRO A 163 -1.39 10.17 14.13
CA PRO A 163 -2.17 10.04 12.91
C PRO A 163 -3.53 9.39 13.14
N VAL A 164 -3.63 8.42 14.05
CA VAL A 164 -4.90 7.76 14.39
C VAL A 164 -5.86 8.74 15.05
N MET A 165 -5.37 9.57 15.97
CA MET A 165 -6.16 10.60 16.62
C MET A 165 -6.63 11.66 15.62
N ILE A 166 -5.74 12.18 14.77
CA ILE A 166 -6.09 13.16 13.74
C ILE A 166 -7.10 12.58 12.74
N SER A 167 -6.89 11.34 12.31
CA SER A 167 -7.82 10.61 11.43
C SER A 167 -9.21 10.49 12.06
N SER A 168 -9.27 10.12 13.35
CA SER A 168 -10.53 9.99 14.10
C SER A 168 -11.25 11.35 14.22
N LEU A 169 -10.51 12.42 14.52
CA LEU A 169 -11.07 13.78 14.59
C LEU A 169 -11.58 14.24 13.21
N LEU A 170 -10.83 14.00 12.13
CA LEU A 170 -11.26 14.31 10.77
C LEU A 170 -12.51 13.52 10.37
N SER A 171 -12.62 12.25 10.76
CA SER A 171 -13.84 11.45 10.51
C SER A 171 -15.07 12.08 11.15
N ILE A 172 -14.93 12.55 12.40
CA ILE A 172 -16.04 13.18 13.14
C ILE A 172 -16.39 14.55 12.55
N PHE A 173 -15.40 15.43 12.33
CA PHE A 173 -15.66 16.82 11.96
C PHE A 173 -15.92 17.04 10.47
N VAL A 174 -15.22 16.33 9.58
CA VAL A 174 -15.30 16.53 8.12
C VAL A 174 -16.36 15.61 7.51
N TYR A 175 -16.28 14.31 7.80
CA TYR A 175 -17.19 13.33 7.22
C TYR A 175 -18.54 13.26 7.94
N ARG A 176 -18.62 13.80 9.17
CA ARG A 176 -19.85 13.81 9.99
C ARG A 176 -20.50 12.43 10.04
N GLU A 177 -19.69 11.37 10.23
CA GLU A 177 -20.20 9.99 10.24
C GLU A 177 -21.21 9.75 11.37
N ILE A 178 -21.12 10.52 12.45
CA ILE A 178 -22.12 10.53 13.53
C ILE A 178 -23.15 11.61 13.22
N LYS A 179 -24.09 11.30 12.32
CA LYS A 179 -25.39 11.97 12.31
C LYS A 179 -26.34 11.11 13.13
N GLU A 180 -26.74 11.64 14.27
CA GLU A 180 -27.93 11.19 14.99
C GLU A 180 -29.10 11.20 14.01
N LYS A 181 -29.85 10.10 13.96
CA LYS A 181 -31.08 10.00 13.19
C LYS A 181 -32.22 10.64 13.98
#